data_AF-A0A150UKP6-F1
#
_entry.id   AF-A0A150UKP6-F1
#
_cell.length_a   1.000
_cell.length_b   1.000
_cell.length_c   1.000
_cell.angle_alpha   90.00
_cell.angle_beta   90.00
_cell.angle_gamma   90.00
#
_symmetry.space_group_name_H-M   'P 1'
#
loop_
_entity.id
_entity.type
_entity.pdbx_description
1 polymer ?
#
loop_
_entity_poly.entity_id
_entity_poly.type
_entity_poly.pdbx_seq_one_letter_code
_entity_poly.pdbx_strand_id
1 'polypeptide(L)'
;MVAAYQMVMLAEATGIPAVASHMKLFDDGLRLSTRTLVATEPWLASQLAVRIGYDDKLTDEVFSRVNIARFPRDLVPMLKDSLMRRISFGLALIGTHENKGRDGTSIVNSSLEILSRVAVRLAQSELIVLFDQASAYYLSSKFRQQSLLLGRSLAHLFERVFESLSRGSLAELLPRLFALPLPHERGSEVDARNWPDPVGLLPEWCEPPALQDPRSPLWEAIISRLLAAAKGPDSVDRGAAVLRLLKLLRWNFLNEQECRQFGEALWAPELCNTMGLPEHTNLRTWVLLVLPEPSEGKAREAVTRVVGTLAKEGAKLHSRLEQIGELLHQANRLNMPIELSAAIKSDLVDLVGRWAEHRPSAKDRFARMMNRDDVLETNALAGVVEILSRVEVEDDIVQRIWDKSVDMDTQDEGPYAFAIYPFLARRWPTKKPDLLDRLRQALVSDKEERVNSAVHGLYSWLAREPIDQPGDEDLEALVREIGIAIAARRHVLLVSGLGLAEWIFREGPSRLRNLIVRDCDHGLVALLDEASYARSDQSFDVPAVRAGCIKLASSMIAAGHADSRGAQSWLEESKTDPLPEVRNARDRRGV
;
A
#
# COMPACT_ATOMS: atom_id res chain seq x y z
N MET A 1 32.82 -15.48 10.16
CA MET A 1 32.09 -16.73 10.47
C MET A 1 32.58 -17.38 11.76
N VAL A 2 33.86 -17.79 11.89
CA VAL A 2 34.38 -18.44 13.13
C VAL A 2 34.13 -17.61 14.39
N ALA A 3 34.42 -16.31 14.36
CA ALA A 3 34.18 -15.41 15.50
C ALA A 3 32.70 -15.33 15.91
N ALA A 4 31.76 -15.49 14.97
CA ALA A 4 30.33 -15.47 15.27
C ALA A 4 29.93 -16.72 16.07
N TYR A 5 30.38 -17.92 15.66
CA TYR A 5 30.15 -19.14 16.43
C TYR A 5 30.82 -19.09 17.81
N GLN A 6 32.05 -18.56 17.90
CA GLN A 6 32.75 -18.42 19.18
C GLN A 6 32.00 -17.51 20.15
N MET A 7 31.43 -16.40 19.65
CA MET A 7 30.62 -15.50 20.46
C MET A 7 29.35 -16.17 20.96
N VAL A 8 28.65 -16.91 20.09
CA VAL A 8 27.45 -17.66 20.47
C VAL A 8 27.80 -18.74 21.49
N MET A 9 28.86 -19.52 21.26
CA MET A 9 29.34 -20.53 22.20
C MET A 9 29.70 -19.91 23.55
N LEU A 10 30.36 -18.75 23.57
CA LEU A 10 30.69 -18.05 24.81
C LEU A 10 29.43 -17.64 25.57
N ALA A 11 28.42 -17.11 24.88
CA ALA A 11 27.15 -16.73 25.50
C ALA A 11 26.41 -17.95 26.07
N GLU A 12 26.31 -19.05 25.31
CA GLU A 12 25.63 -20.27 25.77
C GLU A 12 26.40 -20.95 26.91
N ALA A 13 27.74 -21.01 26.85
CA ALA A 13 28.57 -21.64 27.87
C ALA A 13 28.58 -20.87 29.21
N THR A 14 28.49 -19.54 29.16
CA THR A 14 28.45 -18.70 30.37
C THR A 14 27.04 -18.52 30.91
N GLY A 15 26.00 -18.78 30.12
CA GLY A 15 24.59 -18.55 30.48
C GLY A 15 24.24 -17.06 30.67
N ILE A 16 25.12 -16.15 30.26
CA ILE A 16 24.93 -14.71 30.41
C ILE A 16 24.00 -14.21 29.29
N PRO A 17 22.88 -13.54 29.62
CA PRO A 17 21.95 -13.04 28.60
C PRO A 17 22.56 -11.85 27.83
N ALA A 18 22.05 -11.62 26.60
CA ALA A 18 22.42 -10.46 25.79
C ALA A 18 22.21 -9.13 26.54
N VAL A 19 21.09 -9.04 27.26
CA VAL A 19 20.68 -7.89 28.06
C VAL A 19 20.19 -8.37 29.43
N ALA A 20 20.64 -7.71 30.50
CA ALA A 20 20.17 -7.90 31.87
C ALA A 20 19.76 -6.54 32.45
N SER A 21 18.44 -6.29 32.55
CA SER A 21 17.89 -4.97 32.92
C SER A 21 18.44 -3.87 31.98
N HIS A 22 19.26 -2.96 32.49
CA HIS A 22 19.87 -1.86 31.73
C HIS A 22 21.28 -2.18 31.21
N MET A 23 21.84 -3.35 31.55
CA MET A 23 23.19 -3.76 31.13
C MET A 23 23.15 -4.56 29.83
N LYS A 24 23.93 -4.10 28.84
CA LYS A 24 24.23 -4.84 27.61
C LYS A 24 25.55 -5.59 27.80
N LEU A 25 25.49 -6.91 27.98
CA LEU A 25 26.69 -7.72 28.25
C LEU A 25 27.25 -8.30 26.96
N PHE A 26 26.39 -8.97 26.18
CA PHE A 26 26.74 -9.61 24.91
C PHE A 26 25.92 -9.10 23.72
N ASP A 27 25.14 -8.04 23.90
CA ASP A 27 24.22 -7.47 22.90
C ASP A 27 24.91 -7.26 21.53
N ASP A 28 25.98 -6.46 21.47
CA ASP A 28 26.63 -6.12 20.20
C ASP A 28 27.26 -7.33 19.50
N GLY A 29 27.93 -8.20 20.27
CA GLY A 29 28.56 -9.41 19.75
C GLY A 29 27.53 -10.41 19.22
N LEU A 30 26.42 -10.61 19.94
CA LEU A 30 25.35 -11.50 19.49
C LEU A 30 24.56 -10.90 18.32
N ARG A 31 24.36 -9.58 18.25
CA ARG A 31 23.77 -8.92 17.07
C ARG A 31 24.63 -9.13 15.83
N LEU A 32 25.93 -8.86 15.92
CA LEU A 32 26.86 -9.07 14.80
C LEU A 32 26.93 -10.55 14.38
N SER A 33 26.92 -11.46 15.36
CA SER A 33 26.92 -12.91 15.11
C SER A 33 25.64 -13.33 14.39
N THR A 34 24.49 -12.84 14.86
CA THR A 34 23.17 -13.11 14.26
C THR A 34 23.14 -12.65 12.79
N ARG A 35 23.60 -11.43 12.50
CA ARG A 35 23.72 -10.91 11.12
C ARG A 35 24.61 -11.77 10.24
N THR A 36 25.74 -12.22 10.79
CA THR A 36 26.70 -13.04 10.04
C THR A 36 26.15 -14.43 9.73
N LEU A 37 25.34 -14.98 10.65
CA LEU A 37 24.87 -16.35 10.58
C LEU A 37 23.56 -16.52 9.81
N VAL A 38 22.77 -15.46 9.59
CA VAL A 38 21.43 -15.61 8.97
C VAL A 38 21.44 -16.32 7.61
N ALA A 39 22.48 -16.10 6.80
CA ALA A 39 22.59 -16.69 5.47
C ALA A 39 23.00 -18.18 5.48
N THR A 40 23.70 -18.63 6.51
CA THR A 40 24.28 -19.98 6.60
C THR A 40 23.62 -20.87 7.65
N GLU A 41 23.18 -20.28 8.77
CA GLU A 41 22.56 -20.92 9.93
C GLU A 41 21.27 -20.19 10.33
N PRO A 42 20.24 -20.19 9.47
CA PRO A 42 19.02 -19.41 9.68
C PRO A 42 18.30 -19.78 10.98
N TRP A 43 18.37 -21.04 11.42
CA TRP A 43 17.80 -21.46 12.71
C TRP A 43 18.47 -20.77 13.89
N LEU A 44 19.79 -20.87 13.98
CA LEU A 44 20.54 -20.30 15.08
C LEU A 44 20.37 -18.78 15.10
N ALA A 45 20.49 -18.13 13.95
CA ALA A 45 20.27 -16.69 13.83
C ALA A 45 18.85 -16.28 14.26
N SER A 46 17.81 -17.00 13.84
CA SER A 46 16.42 -16.71 14.23
C SER A 46 16.22 -16.84 15.74
N GLN A 47 16.77 -17.89 16.36
CA GLN A 47 16.68 -18.09 17.81
C GLN A 47 17.41 -17.01 18.59
N LEU A 48 18.59 -16.58 18.11
CA LEU A 48 19.34 -15.47 18.71
C LEU A 48 18.57 -14.16 18.60
N ALA A 49 18.02 -13.84 17.44
CA ALA A 49 17.21 -12.64 17.24
C ALA A 49 15.99 -12.60 18.19
N VAL A 50 15.28 -13.72 18.33
CA VAL A 50 14.16 -13.85 19.27
C VAL A 50 14.61 -13.67 20.73
N ARG A 51 15.80 -14.16 21.10
CA ARG A 51 16.35 -14.06 22.46
C ARG A 51 16.82 -12.65 22.80
N ILE A 52 17.49 -11.97 21.87
CA ILE A 52 17.98 -10.59 22.01
C ILE A 52 16.80 -9.63 22.27
N GLY A 53 15.63 -9.93 21.71
CA GLY A 53 14.41 -9.12 21.87
C GLY A 53 14.26 -8.09 20.75
N TYR A 54 13.17 -7.32 20.80
CA TYR A 54 12.83 -6.40 19.72
C TYR A 54 13.87 -5.30 19.55
N ASP A 55 14.51 -5.33 18.40
CA ASP A 55 15.22 -4.22 17.77
C ASP A 55 14.72 -4.20 16.33
N ASP A 56 14.08 -3.10 15.93
CA ASP A 56 13.55 -2.90 14.57
C ASP A 56 14.59 -3.32 13.54
N LYS A 57 15.84 -2.87 13.70
CA LYS A 57 16.89 -3.09 12.72
C LYS A 57 17.29 -4.56 12.59
N LEU A 58 17.54 -5.23 13.72
CA LEU A 58 17.92 -6.65 13.71
C LEU A 58 16.75 -7.52 13.22
N THR A 59 15.53 -7.20 13.63
CA THR A 59 14.33 -7.92 13.23
C THR A 59 14.11 -7.81 11.73
N ASP A 60 14.32 -6.62 11.15
CA ASP A 60 14.27 -6.37 9.71
C ASP A 60 15.37 -7.10 8.95
N GLU A 61 16.60 -7.11 9.45
CA GLU A 61 17.70 -7.82 8.80
C GLU A 61 17.49 -9.34 8.82
N VAL A 62 17.07 -9.93 9.94
CA VAL A 62 16.94 -11.38 10.09
C VAL A 62 15.68 -11.93 9.45
N PHE A 63 14.56 -11.24 9.65
CA PHE A 63 13.24 -11.67 9.18
C PHE A 63 12.75 -10.81 8.00
N SER A 64 13.68 -10.33 7.16
CA SER A 64 13.35 -9.68 5.89
C SER A 64 12.56 -10.64 4.99
N ARG A 65 11.79 -10.09 4.04
CA ARG A 65 11.05 -10.89 3.03
C ARG A 65 11.98 -11.87 2.28
N VAL A 66 13.17 -11.40 1.91
CA VAL A 66 14.19 -12.24 1.24
C VAL A 66 14.68 -13.37 2.14
N ASN A 67 14.98 -13.10 3.41
CA ASN A 67 15.47 -14.16 4.31
C ASN A 67 14.37 -15.17 4.65
N ILE A 68 13.13 -14.71 4.90
CA ILE A 68 11.98 -15.59 5.06
C ILE A 68 11.80 -16.49 3.83
N ALA A 69 11.89 -15.93 2.62
CA ALA A 69 11.82 -16.70 1.38
C ALA A 69 12.89 -17.81 1.28
N ARG A 70 14.08 -17.56 1.84
CA ARG A 70 15.22 -18.50 1.86
C ARG A 70 15.17 -19.54 2.97
N PHE A 71 14.37 -19.35 4.01
CA PHE A 71 14.34 -20.29 5.14
C PHE A 71 14.00 -21.72 4.67
N PRO A 72 14.63 -22.75 5.26
CA PRO A 72 14.25 -24.13 5.00
C PRO A 72 12.77 -24.36 5.32
N ARG A 73 12.08 -25.20 4.54
CA ARG A 73 10.64 -25.44 4.71
C ARG A 73 10.29 -25.91 6.13
N ASP A 74 11.09 -26.80 6.68
CA ASP A 74 10.87 -27.37 8.02
C ASP A 74 11.15 -26.38 9.16
N LEU A 75 11.92 -25.32 8.88
CA LEU A 75 12.25 -24.28 9.85
C LEU A 75 11.06 -23.41 10.21
N VAL A 76 10.21 -23.11 9.23
CA VAL A 76 9.10 -22.15 9.36
C VAL A 76 8.09 -22.62 10.43
N PRO A 77 7.58 -23.88 10.42
CA PRO A 77 6.70 -24.38 11.48
C PRO A 77 7.36 -24.42 12.86
N MET A 78 8.64 -24.83 12.94
CA MET A 78 9.38 -24.87 14.21
C MET A 78 9.50 -23.47 14.83
N LEU A 79 9.76 -22.46 14.00
CA LEU A 79 9.86 -21.08 14.44
C LEU A 79 8.50 -20.55 14.90
N LYS A 80 7.42 -20.85 14.17
CA LYS A 80 6.04 -20.54 14.56
C LYS A 80 5.73 -21.11 15.95
N ASP A 81 5.99 -22.40 16.19
CA ASP A 81 5.72 -23.04 17.47
C ASP A 81 6.55 -22.43 18.61
N SER A 82 7.81 -22.09 18.34
CA SER A 82 8.68 -21.40 19.30
C SER A 82 8.15 -20.02 19.69
N LEU A 83 7.72 -19.23 18.71
CA LEU A 83 7.15 -17.90 18.93
C LEU A 83 5.81 -17.98 19.67
N MET A 84 4.96 -18.94 19.33
CA MET A 84 3.70 -19.19 20.03
C MET A 84 3.91 -19.49 21.52
N ARG A 85 4.86 -20.36 21.86
CA ARG A 85 5.23 -20.62 23.27
C ARG A 85 5.74 -19.36 23.97
N ARG A 86 6.54 -18.54 23.28
CA ARG A 86 7.06 -17.28 23.81
C ARG A 86 5.94 -16.25 24.05
N ILE A 87 4.95 -16.18 23.17
CA ILE A 87 3.75 -15.34 23.36
C ILE A 87 2.97 -15.80 24.59
N SER A 88 2.71 -17.10 24.73
CA SER A 88 2.03 -17.64 25.92
C SER A 88 2.78 -17.30 27.22
N PHE A 89 4.12 -17.43 27.20
CA PHE A 89 4.97 -17.02 28.31
C PHE A 89 4.86 -15.51 28.61
N GLY A 90 4.97 -14.65 27.60
CA GLY A 90 4.85 -13.20 27.77
C GLY A 90 3.48 -12.78 28.32
N LEU A 91 2.39 -13.39 27.82
CA LEU A 91 1.03 -13.17 28.32
C LEU A 91 0.87 -13.56 29.78
N ALA A 92 1.57 -14.59 30.26
CA ALA A 92 1.55 -14.99 31.67
C ALA A 92 2.24 -13.98 32.58
N LEU A 93 3.18 -13.18 32.06
CA LEU A 93 3.90 -12.14 32.82
C LEU A 93 3.12 -10.82 32.92
N ILE A 94 2.21 -10.52 31.99
CA ILE A 94 1.41 -9.29 32.00
C ILE A 94 0.55 -9.26 33.27
N GLY A 95 0.75 -8.22 34.09
CA GLY A 95 0.03 -8.00 35.36
C GLY A 95 0.72 -8.59 36.59
N THR A 96 1.90 -9.20 36.46
CA THR A 96 2.70 -9.67 37.61
C THR A 96 3.59 -8.55 38.14
N HIS A 97 3.40 -8.15 39.40
CA HIS A 97 4.13 -7.03 40.03
C HIS A 97 5.60 -7.33 40.38
N GLU A 98 6.03 -8.59 40.30
CA GLU A 98 7.34 -9.03 40.81
C GLU A 98 8.51 -8.86 39.81
N ASN A 99 8.24 -8.70 38.51
CA ASN A 99 9.30 -8.69 37.49
C ASN A 99 9.57 -7.30 36.92
N LYS A 100 10.22 -6.43 37.71
CA LYS A 100 10.71 -5.10 37.25
C LYS A 100 11.71 -5.14 36.08
N GLY A 101 12.13 -6.32 35.62
CA GLY A 101 13.18 -6.49 34.58
C GLY A 101 12.75 -7.13 33.26
N ARG A 102 11.53 -7.67 33.12
CA ARG A 102 11.04 -8.25 31.85
C ARG A 102 9.59 -7.87 31.63
N ASP A 103 9.36 -6.90 30.75
CA ASP A 103 8.03 -6.50 30.32
C ASP A 103 7.40 -7.61 29.43
N GLY A 104 6.40 -8.30 29.98
CA GLY A 104 5.63 -9.32 29.27
C GLY A 104 4.98 -8.78 27.99
N THR A 105 4.57 -7.51 27.99
CA THR A 105 3.98 -6.85 26.82
C THR A 105 5.00 -6.74 25.68
N SER A 106 6.24 -6.29 25.96
CA SER A 106 7.33 -6.28 24.98
C SER A 106 7.66 -7.66 24.41
N ILE A 107 7.67 -8.71 25.24
CA ILE A 107 7.87 -10.09 24.77
C ILE A 107 6.77 -10.49 23.78
N VAL A 108 5.50 -10.25 24.12
CA VAL A 108 4.36 -10.57 23.25
C VAL A 108 4.45 -9.77 21.96
N ASN A 109 4.68 -8.46 22.04
CA ASN A 109 4.75 -7.55 20.91
C ASN A 109 5.81 -8.00 19.89
N SER A 110 7.04 -8.23 20.38
CA SER A 110 8.17 -8.69 19.55
C SER A 110 7.90 -10.04 18.88
N SER A 111 7.30 -10.96 19.63
CA SER A 111 7.02 -12.31 19.13
C SER A 111 5.90 -12.31 18.11
N LEU A 112 4.88 -11.46 18.26
CA LEU A 112 3.82 -11.27 17.28
C LEU A 112 4.35 -10.66 15.98
N GLU A 113 5.21 -9.66 16.06
CA GLU A 113 5.81 -9.06 14.85
C GLU A 113 6.59 -10.10 14.06
N ILE A 114 7.47 -10.87 14.73
CA ILE A 114 8.23 -11.94 14.06
C ILE A 114 7.28 -13.03 13.53
N LEU A 115 6.28 -13.45 14.31
CA LEU A 115 5.31 -14.46 13.90
C LEU A 115 4.53 -14.03 12.67
N SER A 116 4.15 -12.77 12.57
CA SER A 116 3.46 -12.24 11.39
C SER A 116 4.34 -12.37 10.13
N ARG A 117 5.65 -12.11 10.21
CA ARG A 117 6.59 -12.27 9.09
C ARG A 117 6.77 -13.72 8.69
N VAL A 118 6.79 -14.63 9.66
CA VAL A 118 6.87 -16.08 9.43
C VAL A 118 5.58 -16.61 8.79
N ALA A 119 4.43 -16.01 9.10
CA ALA A 119 3.12 -16.44 8.62
C ALA A 119 3.05 -16.53 7.09
N VAL A 120 3.80 -15.68 6.37
CA VAL A 120 3.77 -15.62 4.90
C VAL A 120 4.15 -16.92 4.19
N ARG A 121 4.84 -17.83 4.90
CA ARG A 121 5.30 -19.12 4.38
C ARG A 121 4.59 -20.34 4.96
N LEU A 122 3.65 -20.14 5.88
CA LEU A 122 2.93 -21.24 6.50
C LEU A 122 1.98 -21.93 5.50
N ALA A 123 1.71 -23.21 5.75
CA ALA A 123 0.69 -23.94 5.02
C ALA A 123 -0.72 -23.39 5.34
N GLN A 124 -1.69 -23.63 4.44
CA GLN A 124 -3.07 -23.14 4.60
C GLN A 124 -3.72 -23.58 5.92
N SER A 125 -3.51 -24.84 6.32
CA SER A 125 -4.01 -25.36 7.59
C SER A 125 -3.43 -24.63 8.81
N GLU A 126 -2.14 -24.29 8.78
CA GLU A 126 -1.49 -23.53 9.86
C GLU A 126 -1.93 -22.06 9.89
N LEU A 127 -2.18 -21.46 8.73
CA LEU A 127 -2.73 -20.11 8.62
C LEU A 127 -4.13 -20.00 9.23
N ILE A 128 -4.98 -21.01 9.03
CA ILE A 128 -6.32 -21.07 9.65
C ILE A 128 -6.21 -21.14 11.17
N VAL A 129 -5.28 -21.96 11.70
CA VAL A 129 -5.02 -22.02 13.15
C VAL A 129 -4.54 -20.65 13.67
N LEU A 130 -3.68 -19.98 12.90
CA LEU A 130 -3.16 -18.67 13.28
C LEU A 130 -4.23 -17.57 13.22
N PHE A 131 -5.17 -17.66 12.27
CA PHE A 131 -6.37 -16.81 12.23
C PHE A 131 -7.24 -16.98 13.48
N ASP A 132 -7.50 -18.22 13.89
CA ASP A 132 -8.28 -18.52 15.10
C ASP A 132 -7.59 -17.93 16.34
N GLN A 133 -6.28 -18.04 16.39
CA GLN A 133 -5.48 -17.52 17.47
C GLN A 133 -5.45 -15.98 17.50
N ALA A 134 -5.31 -15.33 16.35
CA ALA A 134 -5.38 -13.87 16.24
C ALA A 134 -6.77 -13.35 16.63
N SER A 135 -7.83 -14.07 16.25
CA SER A 135 -9.21 -13.78 16.68
C SER A 135 -9.36 -13.93 18.19
N ALA A 136 -8.76 -14.95 18.81
CA ALA A 136 -8.76 -15.11 20.26
C ALA A 136 -7.98 -13.98 20.97
N TYR A 137 -6.87 -13.50 20.39
CA TYR A 137 -6.15 -12.33 20.90
C TYR A 137 -6.99 -11.05 20.80
N TYR A 138 -7.67 -10.83 19.69
CA TYR A 138 -8.59 -9.71 19.51
C TYR A 138 -9.73 -9.68 20.55
N LEU A 139 -10.20 -10.86 20.98
CA LEU A 139 -11.23 -10.99 22.00
C LEU A 139 -10.68 -10.91 23.43
N SER A 140 -9.37 -11.00 23.62
CA SER A 140 -8.75 -11.09 24.94
C SER A 140 -8.76 -9.74 25.67
N SER A 141 -9.16 -9.76 26.94
CA SER A 141 -9.08 -8.59 27.83
C SER A 141 -7.65 -8.07 27.97
N LYS A 142 -6.64 -8.95 28.02
CA LYS A 142 -5.22 -8.55 28.12
C LYS A 142 -4.76 -7.75 26.91
N PHE A 143 -5.12 -8.18 25.70
CA PHE A 143 -4.78 -7.44 24.49
C PHE A 143 -5.52 -6.11 24.41
N ARG A 144 -6.81 -6.09 24.76
CA ARG A 144 -7.63 -4.86 24.77
C ARG A 144 -7.09 -3.82 25.75
N GLN A 145 -6.71 -4.23 26.96
CA GLN A 145 -6.07 -3.38 27.97
C GLN A 145 -4.69 -2.87 27.54
N GLN A 146 -3.98 -3.61 26.70
CA GLN A 146 -2.66 -3.26 26.15
C GLN A 146 -2.76 -2.80 24.69
N SER A 147 -3.92 -2.28 24.26
CA SER A 147 -4.24 -1.97 22.86
C SER A 147 -3.24 -1.01 22.21
N LEU A 148 -2.73 -0.02 22.96
CA LEU A 148 -1.69 0.91 22.50
C LEU A 148 -0.38 0.20 22.08
N LEU A 149 -0.01 -0.87 22.76
CA LEU A 149 1.29 -1.56 22.57
C LEU A 149 1.17 -2.81 21.70
N LEU A 150 0.03 -3.50 21.73
CA LEU A 150 -0.17 -4.78 21.04
C LEU A 150 -1.04 -4.68 19.79
N GLY A 151 -1.81 -3.60 19.63
CA GLY A 151 -2.78 -3.45 18.54
C GLY A 151 -2.13 -3.50 17.15
N ARG A 152 -1.01 -2.79 16.96
CA ARG A 152 -0.30 -2.76 15.68
C ARG A 152 0.25 -4.13 15.27
N SER A 153 0.91 -4.84 16.18
CA SER A 153 1.46 -6.18 15.87
C SER A 153 0.38 -7.22 15.65
N LEU A 154 -0.79 -7.06 16.30
CA LEU A 154 -1.96 -7.86 15.99
C LEU A 154 -2.51 -7.54 14.58
N ALA A 155 -2.51 -6.28 14.17
CA ALA A 155 -2.88 -5.86 12.82
C ALA A 155 -1.97 -6.52 11.76
N HIS A 156 -0.65 -6.44 11.94
CA HIS A 156 0.31 -7.07 11.04
C HIS A 156 0.13 -8.60 10.96
N LEU A 157 -0.22 -9.25 12.07
CA LEU A 157 -0.53 -10.68 12.07
C LEU A 157 -1.76 -10.99 11.21
N PHE A 158 -2.86 -10.25 11.38
CA PHE A 158 -4.05 -10.40 10.54
C PHE A 158 -3.75 -10.16 9.06
N GLU A 159 -3.11 -9.03 8.73
CA GLU A 159 -2.73 -8.67 7.35
C GLU A 159 -1.95 -9.80 6.68
N ARG A 160 -0.86 -10.27 7.29
CA ARG A 160 0.01 -11.29 6.69
C ARG A 160 -0.66 -12.66 6.64
N VAL A 161 -1.55 -12.98 7.58
CA VAL A 161 -2.39 -14.18 7.48
C VAL A 161 -3.34 -14.08 6.28
N PHE A 162 -4.05 -12.95 6.12
CA PHE A 162 -4.96 -12.75 5.00
C PHE A 162 -4.26 -12.72 3.64
N GLU A 163 -3.09 -12.09 3.55
CA GLU A 163 -2.28 -12.09 2.33
C GLU A 163 -1.89 -13.50 1.88
N SER A 164 -1.75 -14.43 2.84
CA SER A 164 -1.20 -15.77 2.62
C SER A 164 -2.24 -16.87 2.45
N LEU A 165 -3.46 -16.63 2.92
CA LEU A 165 -4.59 -17.53 2.72
C LEU A 165 -4.97 -17.60 1.23
N SER A 166 -5.41 -18.77 0.80
CA SER A 166 -6.07 -18.93 -0.50
C SER A 166 -7.41 -18.22 -0.49
N ARG A 167 -7.93 -17.85 -1.67
CA ARG A 167 -9.25 -17.24 -1.83
C ARG A 167 -10.35 -18.05 -1.15
N GLY A 168 -10.37 -19.36 -1.40
CA GLY A 168 -11.36 -20.27 -0.81
C GLY A 168 -11.29 -20.29 0.72
N SER A 169 -10.09 -20.46 1.28
CA SER A 169 -9.91 -20.47 2.74
C SER A 169 -10.27 -19.13 3.38
N LEU A 170 -9.92 -18.00 2.76
CA LEU A 170 -10.29 -16.69 3.28
C LEU A 170 -11.81 -16.47 3.22
N ALA A 171 -12.47 -16.87 2.12
CA ALA A 171 -13.92 -16.75 1.95
C ALA A 171 -14.69 -17.53 3.04
N GLU A 172 -14.23 -18.73 3.41
CA GLU A 172 -14.81 -19.54 4.48
C GLU A 172 -14.71 -18.87 5.86
N LEU A 173 -13.69 -18.03 6.08
CA LEU A 173 -13.45 -17.34 7.35
C LEU A 173 -14.20 -16.01 7.47
N LEU A 174 -14.72 -15.46 6.37
CA LEU A 174 -15.39 -14.14 6.36
C LEU A 174 -16.54 -14.02 7.38
N PRO A 175 -17.47 -14.99 7.53
CA PRO A 175 -18.54 -14.84 8.52
C PRO A 175 -18.00 -14.68 9.95
N ARG A 176 -16.93 -15.41 10.29
CA ARG A 176 -16.28 -15.35 11.61
C ARG A 176 -15.56 -14.03 11.82
N LEU A 177 -14.90 -13.53 10.77
CA LEU A 177 -14.21 -12.25 10.76
C LEU A 177 -15.19 -11.07 10.97
N PHE A 178 -16.28 -11.03 10.20
CA PHE A 178 -17.29 -9.98 10.31
C PHE A 178 -18.07 -10.05 11.63
N ALA A 179 -18.20 -11.24 12.22
CA ALA A 179 -18.80 -11.45 13.53
C ALA A 179 -17.94 -10.96 14.70
N LEU A 180 -16.66 -10.63 14.50
CA LEU A 180 -15.84 -10.05 15.56
C LEU A 180 -16.50 -8.74 16.07
N PRO A 181 -16.45 -8.49 17.39
CA PRO A 181 -17.03 -7.28 17.96
C PRO A 181 -16.34 -6.03 17.43
N LEU A 182 -17.07 -4.92 17.39
CA LEU A 182 -16.48 -3.60 17.14
C LEU A 182 -15.54 -3.21 18.31
N PRO A 183 -14.65 -2.22 18.13
CA PRO A 183 -13.63 -1.90 19.12
C PRO A 183 -14.18 -1.63 20.53
N HIS A 184 -15.22 -0.79 20.66
CA HIS A 184 -15.84 -0.40 21.93
C HIS A 184 -17.09 -1.22 22.27
N GLU A 185 -17.49 -2.12 21.37
CA GLU A 185 -18.60 -3.04 21.62
C GLU A 185 -18.35 -3.84 22.90
N ARG A 186 -19.38 -3.93 23.75
CA ARG A 186 -19.36 -4.56 25.08
C ARG A 186 -18.60 -3.78 26.17
N GLY A 187 -18.45 -2.46 26.02
CA GLY A 187 -17.94 -1.57 27.07
C GLY A 187 -16.43 -1.64 27.28
N SER A 188 -15.70 -2.07 26.25
CA SER A 188 -14.24 -2.17 26.28
C SER A 188 -13.61 -0.89 25.72
N GLU A 189 -12.99 -0.07 26.55
CA GLU A 189 -12.21 1.07 26.06
C GLU A 189 -10.87 0.59 25.48
N VAL A 190 -10.74 0.57 24.16
CA VAL A 190 -9.47 0.34 23.46
C VAL A 190 -8.98 1.65 22.83
N ASP A 191 -7.66 1.80 22.68
CA ASP A 191 -7.10 2.89 21.88
C ASP A 191 -7.46 2.66 20.40
N ALA A 192 -8.45 3.41 19.92
CA ALA A 192 -9.02 3.25 18.58
C ALA A 192 -8.02 3.54 17.44
N ARG A 193 -6.91 4.23 17.71
CA ARG A 193 -5.88 4.52 16.71
C ARG A 193 -4.97 3.31 16.45
N ASN A 194 -4.76 2.48 17.46
CA ASN A 194 -3.85 1.34 17.39
C ASN A 194 -4.58 0.00 17.34
N TRP A 195 -5.85 -0.05 17.75
CA TRP A 195 -6.64 -1.26 17.70
C TRP A 195 -7.13 -1.54 16.27
N PRO A 196 -6.83 -2.72 15.68
CA PRO A 196 -7.21 -2.99 14.29
C PRO A 196 -8.71 -3.19 14.13
N ASP A 197 -9.27 -2.79 12.98
CA ASP A 197 -10.48 -3.43 12.45
C ASP A 197 -10.05 -4.53 11.47
N PRO A 198 -10.20 -5.83 11.82
CA PRO A 198 -9.71 -6.91 10.97
C PRO A 198 -10.33 -6.98 9.57
N VAL A 199 -11.54 -6.44 9.36
CA VAL A 199 -12.16 -6.39 8.02
C VAL A 199 -11.49 -5.33 7.16
N GLY A 200 -11.04 -4.22 7.76
CA GLY A 200 -10.25 -3.18 7.09
C GLY A 200 -8.90 -3.68 6.57
N LEU A 201 -8.39 -4.80 7.11
CA LEU A 201 -7.12 -5.43 6.74
C LEU A 201 -7.25 -6.46 5.62
N LEU A 202 -8.47 -6.73 5.14
CA LEU A 202 -8.69 -7.69 4.06
C LEU A 202 -7.99 -7.22 2.77
N PRO A 203 -7.27 -8.11 2.07
CA PRO A 203 -6.58 -7.75 0.85
C PRO A 203 -7.57 -7.30 -0.24
N GLU A 204 -7.10 -6.44 -1.14
CA GLU A 204 -7.94 -5.89 -2.21
C GLU A 204 -8.49 -6.96 -3.16
N TRP A 205 -7.75 -8.05 -3.35
CA TRP A 205 -8.15 -9.19 -4.17
C TRP A 205 -9.21 -10.09 -3.51
N CYS A 206 -9.54 -9.85 -2.23
CA CYS A 206 -10.53 -10.64 -1.49
C CYS A 206 -11.92 -10.54 -2.15
N GLU A 207 -12.45 -11.69 -2.51
CA GLU A 207 -13.78 -11.84 -3.11
C GLU A 207 -14.89 -11.95 -2.04
N PRO A 208 -16.15 -11.66 -2.41
CA PRO A 208 -17.29 -11.91 -1.55
C PRO A 208 -17.48 -13.40 -1.25
N PRO A 209 -18.13 -13.74 -0.12
CA PRO A 209 -18.64 -15.09 0.06
C PRO A 209 -19.73 -15.39 -0.99
N ALA A 210 -19.91 -16.66 -1.34
CA ALA A 210 -20.98 -17.08 -2.22
C ALA A 210 -22.33 -16.64 -1.62
N LEU A 211 -23.11 -15.88 -2.39
CA LEU A 211 -24.44 -15.44 -1.97
C LEU A 211 -25.35 -16.67 -1.90
N GLN A 212 -25.82 -17.01 -0.70
CA GLN A 212 -26.85 -18.02 -0.51
C GLN A 212 -28.22 -17.33 -0.52
N ASP A 213 -29.19 -17.96 -1.18
CA ASP A 213 -30.60 -17.57 -1.14
C ASP A 213 -31.44 -18.76 -0.65
N PRO A 214 -32.02 -18.72 0.57
CA PRO A 214 -31.96 -17.60 1.52
C PRO A 214 -30.57 -17.42 2.16
N ARG A 215 -30.25 -16.19 2.56
CA ARG A 215 -29.01 -15.86 3.27
C ARG A 215 -28.99 -16.54 4.65
N SER A 216 -27.82 -17.01 5.09
CA SER A 216 -27.72 -17.65 6.42
C SER A 216 -28.10 -16.68 7.56
N PRO A 217 -28.76 -17.14 8.63
CA PRO A 217 -29.15 -16.29 9.77
C PRO A 217 -27.96 -15.57 10.46
N LEU A 218 -26.76 -16.15 10.39
CA LEU A 218 -25.55 -15.53 10.93
C LEU A 218 -25.25 -14.18 10.23
N TRP A 219 -25.36 -14.15 8.90
CA TRP A 219 -25.12 -12.93 8.13
C TRP A 219 -26.19 -11.87 8.37
N GLU A 220 -27.46 -12.26 8.53
CA GLU A 220 -28.54 -11.35 8.89
C GLU A 220 -28.29 -10.68 10.25
N ALA A 221 -27.84 -11.46 11.24
CA ALA A 221 -27.47 -10.95 12.56
C ALA A 221 -26.26 -10.00 12.51
N ILE A 222 -25.24 -10.34 11.71
CA ILE A 222 -24.07 -9.48 11.48
C ILE A 222 -24.50 -8.14 10.90
N ILE A 223 -25.27 -8.13 9.81
CA ILE A 223 -25.67 -6.89 9.12
C ILE A 223 -26.56 -6.04 10.02
N SER A 224 -27.52 -6.65 10.72
CA SER A 224 -28.39 -5.94 11.66
C SER A 224 -27.59 -5.23 12.77
N ARG A 225 -26.59 -5.92 13.35
CA ARG A 225 -25.71 -5.34 14.37
C ARG A 225 -24.88 -4.18 13.81
N LEU A 226 -24.32 -4.32 12.61
CA LEU A 226 -23.53 -3.26 11.97
C LEU A 226 -24.41 -2.03 11.63
N LEU A 227 -25.63 -2.23 11.13
CA LEU A 227 -26.56 -1.14 10.86
C LEU A 227 -26.97 -0.41 12.15
N ALA A 228 -27.16 -1.13 13.26
CA ALA A 228 -27.43 -0.52 14.55
C ALA A 228 -26.25 0.32 15.05
N ALA A 229 -25.02 -0.21 14.96
CA ALA A 229 -23.81 0.52 15.34
C ALA A 229 -23.55 1.73 14.44
N ALA A 230 -23.83 1.62 13.14
CA ALA A 230 -23.74 2.76 12.22
C ALA A 230 -24.68 3.89 12.65
N LYS A 231 -25.87 3.63 13.19
CA LYS A 231 -26.78 4.68 13.69
C LYS A 231 -26.33 5.33 15.00
N GLY A 232 -25.37 4.74 15.71
CA GLY A 232 -24.95 5.19 17.03
C GLY A 232 -24.06 6.45 17.00
N PRO A 233 -24.01 7.21 18.11
CA PRO A 233 -23.13 8.37 18.25
C PRO A 233 -21.68 8.01 18.60
N ASP A 234 -21.40 6.74 18.92
CA ASP A 234 -20.03 6.28 19.20
C ASP A 234 -19.20 6.34 17.92
N SER A 235 -18.30 7.33 17.85
CA SER A 235 -17.51 7.58 16.64
C SER A 235 -16.61 6.42 16.22
N VAL A 236 -16.15 5.59 17.16
CA VAL A 236 -15.21 4.50 16.89
C VAL A 236 -15.97 3.30 16.33
N ASP A 237 -17.02 2.88 17.02
CA ASP A 237 -17.86 1.76 16.57
C ASP A 237 -18.64 2.13 15.30
N ARG A 238 -19.12 3.37 15.17
CA ARG A 238 -19.74 3.86 13.93
C ARG A 238 -18.77 3.76 12.76
N GLY A 239 -17.55 4.27 12.89
CA GLY A 239 -16.55 4.22 11.83
C GLY A 239 -16.20 2.79 11.41
N ALA A 240 -15.99 1.90 12.37
CA ALA A 240 -15.75 0.48 12.12
C ALA A 240 -16.96 -0.21 11.43
N ALA A 241 -18.17 0.07 11.90
CA ALA A 241 -19.39 -0.47 11.31
C ALA A 241 -19.60 0.00 9.86
N VAL A 242 -19.42 1.29 9.60
CA VAL A 242 -19.51 1.90 8.26
C VAL A 242 -18.48 1.28 7.31
N LEU A 243 -17.24 1.07 7.76
CA LEU A 243 -16.20 0.42 6.97
C LEU A 243 -16.61 -1.01 6.58
N ARG A 244 -17.13 -1.79 7.52
CA ARG A 244 -17.59 -3.17 7.27
C ARG A 244 -18.80 -3.20 6.33
N LEU A 245 -19.78 -2.31 6.53
CA LEU A 245 -20.94 -2.19 5.65
C LEU A 245 -20.54 -1.75 4.23
N LEU A 246 -19.58 -0.84 4.09
CA LEU A 246 -19.01 -0.47 2.79
C LEU A 246 -18.41 -1.69 2.08
N LYS A 247 -17.68 -2.55 2.80
CA LYS A 247 -17.14 -3.79 2.21
C LYS A 247 -18.25 -4.71 1.69
N LEU A 248 -19.31 -4.91 2.49
CA LEU A 248 -20.47 -5.71 2.10
C LEU A 248 -21.26 -5.09 0.93
N LEU A 249 -21.38 -3.77 0.89
CA LEU A 249 -22.01 -3.04 -0.21
C LEU A 249 -21.25 -3.26 -1.52
N ARG A 250 -19.92 -3.09 -1.51
CA ARG A 250 -19.07 -3.31 -2.69
C ARG A 250 -19.10 -4.74 -3.22
N TRP A 251 -19.49 -5.67 -2.37
CA TRP A 251 -19.69 -7.07 -2.67
C TRP A 251 -21.10 -7.41 -3.14
N ASN A 252 -21.99 -6.42 -3.28
CA ASN A 252 -23.42 -6.61 -3.55
C ASN A 252 -24.07 -7.59 -2.56
N PHE A 253 -23.57 -7.61 -1.32
CA PHE A 253 -24.03 -8.52 -0.28
C PHE A 253 -25.16 -7.92 0.57
N LEU A 254 -25.46 -6.63 0.42
CA LEU A 254 -26.61 -5.98 1.06
C LEU A 254 -27.82 -6.04 0.12
N ASN A 255 -29.00 -6.35 0.66
CA ASN A 255 -30.26 -6.27 -0.10
C ASN A 255 -30.76 -4.81 -0.17
N GLU A 256 -31.80 -4.55 -0.97
CA GLU A 256 -32.33 -3.19 -1.15
C GLU A 256 -32.77 -2.50 0.16
N GLN A 257 -33.36 -3.26 1.08
CA GLN A 257 -33.79 -2.72 2.37
C GLN A 257 -32.59 -2.35 3.24
N GLU A 258 -31.57 -3.20 3.29
CA GLU A 258 -30.32 -2.96 4.03
C GLU A 258 -29.55 -1.77 3.43
N CYS A 259 -29.53 -1.63 2.10
CA CYS A 259 -28.96 -0.45 1.42
C CYS A 259 -29.68 0.84 1.82
N ARG A 260 -31.02 0.84 1.87
CA ARG A 260 -31.80 1.99 2.34
C ARG A 260 -31.50 2.33 3.80
N GLN A 261 -31.50 1.32 4.67
CA GLN A 261 -31.19 1.50 6.10
C GLN A 261 -29.77 2.02 6.32
N PHE A 262 -28.81 1.57 5.50
CA PHE A 262 -27.44 2.07 5.54
C PHE A 262 -27.37 3.54 5.12
N GLY A 263 -28.05 3.93 4.03
CA GLY A 263 -28.14 5.32 3.59
C GLY A 263 -28.77 6.23 4.64
N GLU A 264 -29.87 5.81 5.27
CA GLU A 264 -30.51 6.55 6.36
C GLU A 264 -29.57 6.72 7.58
N ALA A 265 -28.87 5.64 7.98
CA ALA A 265 -27.92 5.68 9.09
C ALA A 265 -26.71 6.58 8.81
N LEU A 266 -26.24 6.57 7.56
CA LEU A 266 -25.08 7.34 7.14
C LEU A 266 -25.39 8.84 7.11
N TRP A 267 -26.55 9.21 6.55
CA TRP A 267 -26.93 10.59 6.25
C TRP A 267 -27.91 11.21 7.26
N ALA A 268 -27.99 10.65 8.47
CA ALA A 268 -28.76 11.22 9.57
C ALA A 268 -28.28 12.65 9.88
N PRO A 269 -29.18 13.66 9.96
CA PRO A 269 -28.78 15.07 10.11
C PRO A 269 -27.86 15.34 11.30
N GLU A 270 -28.09 14.68 12.43
CA GLU A 270 -27.30 14.80 13.67
C GLU A 270 -25.90 14.17 13.57
N LEU A 271 -25.63 13.39 12.53
CA LEU A 271 -24.34 12.74 12.26
C LEU A 271 -23.65 13.33 11.01
N CYS A 272 -24.10 14.49 10.55
CA CYS A 272 -23.51 15.20 9.41
C CYS A 272 -22.88 16.52 9.85
N ASN A 273 -21.76 16.88 9.24
CA ASN A 273 -21.10 18.16 9.47
C ASN A 273 -21.84 19.33 8.83
N THR A 274 -21.31 20.54 8.99
CA THR A 274 -21.87 21.78 8.43
C THR A 274 -21.95 21.80 6.91
N MET A 275 -21.14 20.99 6.21
CA MET A 275 -21.18 20.82 4.76
C MET A 275 -22.21 19.77 4.31
N GLY A 276 -22.88 19.12 5.26
CA GLY A 276 -23.83 18.05 5.04
C GLY A 276 -23.17 16.70 4.77
N LEU A 277 -21.88 16.51 5.10
CA LEU A 277 -21.19 15.23 4.94
C LEU A 277 -21.28 14.39 6.21
N PRO A 278 -21.48 13.07 6.10
CA PRO A 278 -21.41 12.14 7.22
C PRO A 278 -20.09 12.22 7.99
N GLU A 279 -20.17 12.37 9.30
CA GLU A 279 -19.03 12.36 10.23
C GLU A 279 -18.79 10.98 10.84
N HIS A 280 -17.59 10.80 11.39
CA HIS A 280 -17.17 9.60 12.12
C HIS A 280 -17.29 8.30 11.32
N THR A 281 -17.05 8.37 10.01
CA THR A 281 -17.13 7.22 9.10
C THR A 281 -15.79 6.52 8.89
N ASN A 282 -14.67 7.14 9.25
CA ASN A 282 -13.30 6.73 8.90
C ASN A 282 -13.04 6.60 7.38
N LEU A 283 -13.90 7.20 6.55
CA LEU A 283 -13.79 7.15 5.09
C LEU A 283 -13.24 8.45 4.51
N ARG A 284 -12.52 8.34 3.39
CA ARG A 284 -12.17 9.51 2.57
C ARG A 284 -13.43 10.10 1.95
N THR A 285 -13.45 11.42 1.75
CA THR A 285 -14.63 12.14 1.26
C THR A 285 -15.16 11.61 -0.07
N TRP A 286 -14.29 11.20 -0.99
CA TRP A 286 -14.71 10.65 -2.30
C TRP A 286 -15.44 9.31 -2.17
N VAL A 287 -15.19 8.53 -1.10
CA VAL A 287 -15.87 7.24 -0.87
C VAL A 287 -17.37 7.46 -0.62
N LEU A 288 -17.75 8.64 -0.10
CA LEU A 288 -19.15 8.97 0.13
C LEU A 288 -19.97 9.05 -1.16
N LEU A 289 -19.32 9.25 -2.32
CA LEU A 289 -19.98 9.25 -3.63
C LEU A 289 -20.55 7.87 -4.01
N VAL A 290 -19.93 6.78 -3.53
CA VAL A 290 -20.34 5.40 -3.86
C VAL A 290 -21.23 4.76 -2.80
N LEU A 291 -21.57 5.50 -1.74
CA LEU A 291 -22.40 5.00 -0.64
C LEU A 291 -23.89 5.26 -0.91
N PRO A 292 -24.80 4.49 -0.30
CA PRO A 292 -26.23 4.71 -0.44
C PRO A 292 -26.61 6.08 0.13
N GLU A 293 -27.51 6.77 -0.55
CA GLU A 293 -28.04 8.06 -0.13
C GLU A 293 -29.56 8.04 -0.07
N PRO A 294 -30.18 8.80 0.85
CA PRO A 294 -31.64 8.83 0.99
C PRO A 294 -32.34 9.52 -0.19
N SER A 295 -31.62 10.36 -0.93
CA SER A 295 -32.10 11.07 -2.11
C SER A 295 -30.96 11.20 -3.11
N GLU A 296 -31.24 10.94 -4.38
CA GLU A 296 -30.25 11.02 -5.45
C GLU A 296 -29.58 12.40 -5.50
N GLY A 297 -28.25 12.42 -5.59
CA GLY A 297 -27.44 13.63 -5.72
C GLY A 297 -26.95 14.24 -4.41
N LYS A 298 -27.44 13.80 -3.24
CA LYS A 298 -27.07 14.36 -1.93
C LYS A 298 -25.55 14.32 -1.68
N ALA A 299 -24.91 13.20 -2.02
CA ALA A 299 -23.46 13.04 -1.89
C ALA A 299 -22.70 13.99 -2.82
N ARG A 300 -23.13 14.08 -4.08
CA ARG A 300 -22.49 14.95 -5.08
C ARG A 300 -22.57 16.40 -4.66
N GLU A 301 -23.72 16.87 -4.22
CA GLU A 301 -23.90 18.25 -3.73
C GLU A 301 -22.98 18.58 -2.56
N ALA A 302 -22.89 17.68 -1.57
CA ALA A 302 -22.06 17.87 -0.40
C ALA A 302 -20.56 17.88 -0.76
N VAL A 303 -20.12 17.00 -1.67
CA VAL A 303 -18.74 16.97 -2.18
C VAL A 303 -18.43 18.23 -3.00
N THR A 304 -19.35 18.71 -3.85
CA THR A 304 -19.18 19.97 -4.60
C THR A 304 -18.98 21.16 -3.65
N ARG A 305 -19.71 21.23 -2.53
CA ARG A 305 -19.50 22.26 -1.49
C ARG A 305 -18.11 22.18 -0.87
N VAL A 306 -17.59 20.97 -0.63
CA VAL A 306 -16.22 20.78 -0.14
C VAL A 306 -15.20 21.28 -1.15
N VAL A 307 -15.33 20.92 -2.43
CA VAL A 307 -14.42 21.42 -3.48
C VAL A 307 -14.44 22.95 -3.54
N GLY A 308 -15.63 23.57 -3.52
CA GLY A 308 -15.76 25.03 -3.51
C GLY A 308 -15.13 25.69 -2.28
N THR A 309 -15.30 25.09 -1.10
CA THR A 309 -14.68 25.58 0.14
C THR A 309 -13.16 25.50 0.05
N LEU A 310 -12.63 24.32 -0.33
CA LEU A 310 -11.19 24.09 -0.48
C LEU A 310 -10.57 24.91 -1.63
N ALA A 311 -11.34 25.35 -2.62
CA ALA A 311 -10.86 26.23 -3.69
C ALA A 311 -10.61 27.67 -3.18
N LYS A 312 -11.42 28.15 -2.23
CA LYS A 312 -11.30 29.49 -1.64
C LYS A 312 -10.38 29.53 -0.43
N GLU A 313 -10.73 28.79 0.60
CA GLU A 313 -10.13 28.87 1.94
C GLU A 313 -9.80 27.47 2.50
N GLY A 314 -9.20 27.41 3.69
CA GLY A 314 -8.84 26.15 4.35
C GLY A 314 -7.34 26.01 4.63
N ALA A 315 -6.87 24.77 4.75
CA ALA A 315 -5.51 24.37 5.14
C ALA A 315 -4.38 24.92 4.24
N LYS A 316 -3.15 24.43 4.42
CA LYS A 316 -2.00 24.78 3.56
C LYS A 316 -2.30 24.50 2.09
N LEU A 317 -1.79 25.36 1.19
CA LEU A 317 -1.99 25.33 -0.27
C LEU A 317 -1.86 23.91 -0.87
N HIS A 318 -0.76 23.22 -0.60
CA HIS A 318 -0.49 21.87 -1.11
C HIS A 318 -1.53 20.84 -0.70
N SER A 319 -1.93 20.85 0.58
CA SER A 319 -2.91 19.91 1.09
C SER A 319 -4.29 20.12 0.45
N ARG A 320 -4.64 21.37 0.12
CA ARG A 320 -5.89 21.68 -0.59
C ARG A 320 -5.87 21.13 -2.01
N LEU A 321 -4.77 21.33 -2.73
CA LEU A 321 -4.57 20.81 -4.10
C LEU A 321 -4.63 19.28 -4.13
N GLU A 322 -3.92 18.62 -3.20
CA GLU A 322 -3.96 17.16 -3.05
C GLU A 322 -5.39 16.64 -2.81
N GLN A 323 -6.11 17.22 -1.84
CA GLN A 323 -7.47 16.78 -1.51
C GLN A 323 -8.46 16.99 -2.67
N ILE A 324 -8.43 18.16 -3.32
CA ILE A 324 -9.28 18.44 -4.48
C ILE A 324 -8.92 17.49 -5.63
N GLY A 325 -7.63 17.33 -5.90
CA GLY A 325 -7.09 16.44 -6.91
C GLY A 325 -7.58 15.01 -6.74
N GLU A 326 -7.41 14.45 -5.54
CA GLU A 326 -7.87 13.11 -5.20
C GLU A 326 -9.38 12.98 -5.39
N LEU A 327 -10.17 13.93 -4.88
CA LEU A 327 -11.63 13.92 -5.02
C LEU A 327 -12.05 13.88 -6.49
N LEU A 328 -11.49 14.76 -7.31
CA LEU A 328 -11.80 14.87 -8.73
C LEU A 328 -11.35 13.63 -9.50
N HIS A 329 -10.12 13.16 -9.26
CA HIS A 329 -9.58 11.95 -9.89
C HIS A 329 -10.45 10.73 -9.60
N GLN A 330 -10.77 10.48 -8.33
CA GLN A 330 -11.58 9.33 -7.92
C GLN A 330 -13.01 9.43 -8.44
N ALA A 331 -13.62 10.63 -8.40
CA ALA A 331 -14.94 10.86 -8.96
C ALA A 331 -15.02 10.51 -10.45
N ASN A 332 -14.03 10.91 -11.26
CA ASN A 332 -13.95 10.51 -12.67
C ASN A 332 -13.75 9.01 -12.83
N ARG A 333 -12.81 8.41 -12.10
CA ARG A 333 -12.52 6.97 -12.17
C ARG A 333 -13.74 6.11 -11.85
N LEU A 334 -14.60 6.60 -10.96
CA LEU A 334 -15.84 5.95 -10.53
C LEU A 334 -17.05 6.27 -11.43
N ASN A 335 -16.87 7.03 -12.51
CA ASN A 335 -17.95 7.53 -13.37
C ASN A 335 -19.02 8.33 -12.61
N MET A 336 -18.59 9.12 -11.62
CA MET A 336 -19.44 10.00 -10.83
C MET A 336 -18.91 11.45 -10.90
N PRO A 337 -18.93 12.08 -12.08
CA PRO A 337 -18.34 13.39 -12.26
C PRO A 337 -18.99 14.43 -11.33
N ILE A 338 -18.14 15.26 -10.73
CA ILE A 338 -18.54 16.38 -9.90
C ILE A 338 -18.75 17.59 -10.81
N GLU A 339 -19.97 18.12 -10.84
CA GLU A 339 -20.28 19.33 -11.59
C GLU A 339 -19.74 20.57 -10.89
N LEU A 340 -18.85 21.30 -11.57
CA LEU A 340 -18.21 22.50 -11.04
C LEU A 340 -18.86 23.75 -11.66
N SER A 341 -19.39 24.62 -10.80
CA SER A 341 -19.92 25.92 -11.22
C SER A 341 -18.82 26.84 -11.75
N ALA A 342 -19.18 27.85 -12.54
CA ALA A 342 -18.23 28.83 -13.05
C ALA A 342 -17.43 29.52 -11.93
N ALA A 343 -18.07 29.80 -10.79
CA ALA A 343 -17.41 30.37 -9.62
C ALA A 343 -16.33 29.43 -9.06
N ILE A 344 -16.65 28.15 -8.86
CA ILE A 344 -15.67 27.16 -8.37
C ILE A 344 -14.52 27.00 -9.36
N LYS A 345 -14.81 26.96 -10.66
CA LYS A 345 -13.75 26.89 -11.69
C LYS A 345 -12.81 28.08 -11.61
N SER A 346 -13.34 29.30 -11.42
CA SER A 346 -12.52 30.50 -11.22
C SER A 346 -11.63 30.38 -9.97
N ASP A 347 -12.19 29.95 -8.83
CA ASP A 347 -11.44 29.79 -7.59
C ASP A 347 -10.31 28.73 -7.73
N LEU A 348 -10.57 27.68 -8.52
CA LEU A 348 -9.57 26.64 -8.84
C LEU A 348 -8.44 27.17 -9.73
N VAL A 349 -8.74 28.01 -10.72
CA VAL A 349 -7.75 28.69 -11.54
C VAL A 349 -6.84 29.57 -10.65
N ASP A 350 -7.42 30.34 -9.73
CA ASP A 350 -6.66 31.15 -8.77
C ASP A 350 -5.78 30.29 -7.84
N LEU A 351 -6.29 29.12 -7.42
CA LEU A 351 -5.53 28.18 -6.59
C LEU A 351 -4.32 27.62 -7.35
N VAL A 352 -4.49 27.24 -8.62
CA VAL A 352 -3.40 26.78 -9.49
C VAL A 352 -2.39 27.91 -9.76
N GLY A 353 -2.88 29.13 -10.00
CA GLY A 353 -2.01 30.31 -10.17
C GLY A 353 -1.12 30.56 -8.95
N ARG A 354 -1.69 30.51 -7.74
CA ARG A 354 -0.92 30.62 -6.48
C ARG A 354 0.11 29.51 -6.32
N TRP A 355 -0.21 28.29 -6.73
CA TRP A 355 0.75 27.18 -6.73
C TRP A 355 1.88 27.41 -7.74
N ALA A 356 1.56 27.89 -8.94
CA ALA A 356 2.54 28.16 -9.98
C ALA A 356 3.52 29.29 -9.58
N GLU A 357 3.08 30.25 -8.78
CA GLU A 357 3.94 31.30 -8.19
C GLU A 357 4.73 30.83 -6.98
N HIS A 358 4.18 29.89 -6.21
CA HIS A 358 4.79 29.46 -4.96
C HIS A 358 6.19 28.90 -5.22
N ARG A 359 7.18 29.49 -4.55
CA ARG A 359 8.56 28.99 -4.47
C ARG A 359 8.88 28.63 -3.03
N PRO A 360 9.56 27.49 -2.79
CA PRO A 360 9.96 27.07 -1.45
C PRO A 360 10.85 28.14 -0.80
N SER A 361 10.59 28.41 0.48
CA SER A 361 11.45 29.30 1.27
C SER A 361 12.81 28.64 1.56
N ALA A 362 13.78 29.42 2.05
CA ALA A 362 15.06 28.87 2.52
C ALA A 362 14.90 27.83 3.65
N LYS A 363 13.85 27.97 4.48
CA LYS A 363 13.51 27.01 5.54
C LYS A 363 12.92 25.73 4.97
N ASP A 364 12.11 25.84 3.93
CA ASP A 364 11.53 24.68 3.22
C ASP A 364 12.64 23.90 2.52
N ARG A 365 13.66 24.56 1.96
CA ARG A 365 14.85 23.87 1.41
C ARG A 365 15.58 23.00 2.44
N PHE A 366 15.63 23.40 3.71
CA PHE A 366 16.18 22.57 4.78
C PHE A 366 15.24 21.43 5.19
N ALA A 367 13.92 21.64 5.11
CA ALA A 367 12.93 20.59 5.36
C ALA A 367 12.81 19.56 4.20
N ARG A 368 13.13 19.97 2.97
CA ARG A 368 13.33 19.09 1.80
C ARG A 368 14.52 18.16 1.99
N MET A 369 15.62 18.64 2.55
CA MET A 369 16.74 17.78 2.99
C MET A 369 16.30 16.71 4.01
N MET A 370 15.14 16.89 4.66
CA MET A 370 14.51 15.94 5.58
C MET A 370 13.29 15.22 4.97
N ASN A 371 13.16 15.21 3.62
CA ASN A 371 12.15 14.54 2.77
C ASN A 371 10.66 14.85 3.03
N ARG A 372 10.31 15.86 3.82
CA ARG A 372 8.89 16.13 4.15
C ARG A 372 8.16 17.01 3.13
N ASP A 373 8.86 17.93 2.48
CA ASP A 373 8.24 18.91 1.59
C ASP A 373 8.08 18.40 0.14
N ASP A 374 8.92 17.45 -0.30
CA ASP A 374 8.88 16.94 -1.69
C ASP A 374 7.68 16.02 -1.93
N VAL A 375 7.26 15.28 -0.90
CA VAL A 375 6.01 14.49 -0.93
C VAL A 375 4.80 15.42 -1.08
N LEU A 376 4.77 16.54 -0.36
CA LEU A 376 3.67 17.51 -0.41
C LEU A 376 3.58 18.19 -1.78
N GLU A 377 4.71 18.58 -2.37
CA GLU A 377 4.75 19.17 -3.71
C GLU A 377 4.35 18.15 -4.78
N THR A 378 4.79 16.90 -4.68
CA THR A 378 4.41 15.81 -5.60
C THR A 378 2.90 15.54 -5.55
N ASN A 379 2.32 15.45 -4.35
CA ASN A 379 0.88 15.25 -4.18
C ASN A 379 0.07 16.45 -4.67
N ALA A 380 0.56 17.68 -4.43
CA ALA A 380 -0.06 18.88 -4.95
C ALA A 380 -0.01 18.93 -6.49
N LEU A 381 1.12 18.57 -7.11
CA LEU A 381 1.26 18.49 -8.56
C LEU A 381 0.25 17.52 -9.18
N ALA A 382 0.08 16.34 -8.59
CA ALA A 382 -0.95 15.38 -9.03
C ALA A 382 -2.35 16.02 -9.00
N GLY A 383 -2.64 16.79 -7.95
CA GLY A 383 -3.91 17.52 -7.87
C GLY A 383 -4.06 18.67 -8.86
N VAL A 384 -2.97 19.40 -9.16
CA VAL A 384 -2.95 20.43 -10.20
C VAL A 384 -3.27 19.84 -11.57
N VAL A 385 -2.68 18.69 -11.92
CA VAL A 385 -2.95 18.01 -13.20
C VAL A 385 -4.44 17.68 -13.35
N GLU A 386 -5.09 17.22 -12.28
CA GLU A 386 -6.52 16.91 -12.27
C GLU A 386 -7.40 18.17 -12.33
N ILE A 387 -6.99 19.26 -11.69
CA ILE A 387 -7.71 20.53 -11.79
C ILE A 387 -7.63 21.08 -13.22
N LEU A 388 -6.43 21.09 -13.82
CA LEU A 388 -6.18 21.59 -15.17
C LEU A 388 -6.95 20.84 -16.26
N SER A 389 -7.41 19.62 -16.00
CA SER A 389 -8.27 18.89 -16.95
C SER A 389 -9.73 19.37 -16.94
N ARG A 390 -10.10 20.31 -16.06
CA ARG A 390 -11.49 20.76 -15.81
C ARG A 390 -11.67 22.28 -15.87
N VAL A 391 -10.58 23.02 -15.96
CA VAL A 391 -10.57 24.48 -16.03
C VAL A 391 -9.76 24.94 -17.23
N GLU A 392 -10.13 26.09 -17.78
CA GLU A 392 -9.30 26.80 -18.75
C GLU A 392 -8.43 27.81 -18.00
N VAL A 393 -7.16 27.90 -18.39
CA VAL A 393 -6.19 28.82 -17.81
C VAL A 393 -5.62 29.75 -18.87
N GLU A 394 -5.42 31.01 -18.49
CA GLU A 394 -4.81 32.04 -19.32
C GLU A 394 -3.32 31.77 -19.55
N ASP A 395 -2.75 32.34 -20.62
CA ASP A 395 -1.36 32.09 -21.03
C ASP A 395 -0.33 32.55 -19.98
N ASP A 396 -0.66 33.53 -19.13
CA ASP A 396 0.19 33.98 -18.04
C ASP A 396 0.34 32.91 -16.94
N ILE A 397 -0.73 32.19 -16.59
CA ILE A 397 -0.71 31.07 -15.65
C ILE A 397 0.07 29.92 -16.26
N VAL A 398 -0.14 29.62 -17.55
CA VAL A 398 0.60 28.59 -18.27
C VAL A 398 2.10 28.88 -18.24
N GLN A 399 2.50 30.14 -18.43
CA GLN A 399 3.90 30.56 -18.31
C GLN A 399 4.45 30.38 -16.90
N ARG A 400 3.70 30.76 -15.86
CA ARG A 400 4.12 30.50 -14.47
C ARG A 400 4.27 29.01 -14.17
N ILE A 401 3.39 28.16 -14.71
CA ILE A 401 3.47 26.70 -14.58
C ILE A 401 4.73 26.17 -15.28
N TRP A 402 5.02 26.67 -16.49
CA TRP A 402 6.23 26.32 -17.23
C TRP A 402 7.51 26.72 -16.48
N ASP A 403 7.57 27.94 -15.96
CA ASP A 403 8.74 28.42 -15.24
C ASP A 403 8.95 27.58 -13.97
N LYS A 404 7.85 27.23 -13.28
CA LYS A 404 7.91 26.33 -12.13
C LYS A 404 8.34 24.91 -12.52
N SER A 405 7.90 24.38 -13.65
CA SER A 405 8.31 23.04 -14.08
C SER A 405 9.81 22.98 -14.41
N VAL A 406 10.34 24.01 -15.06
CA VAL A 406 11.78 24.18 -15.29
C VAL A 406 12.55 24.21 -13.95
N ASP A 407 12.08 25.00 -12.98
CA ASP A 407 12.70 25.08 -11.66
C ASP A 407 12.68 23.73 -10.92
N MET A 408 11.61 22.96 -11.05
CA MET A 408 11.47 21.62 -10.46
C MET A 408 12.43 20.61 -11.11
N ASP A 409 12.50 20.58 -12.43
CA ASP A 409 13.27 19.57 -13.17
C ASP A 409 14.80 19.79 -13.16
N THR A 410 15.24 21.00 -12.80
CA THR A 410 16.66 21.37 -12.68
C THR A 410 17.25 21.07 -11.31
N GLN A 411 16.43 20.72 -10.31
CA GLN A 411 16.91 20.36 -8.98
C GLN A 411 17.59 18.98 -8.98
N ASP A 412 18.54 18.80 -8.06
CA ASP A 412 19.27 17.55 -7.91
C ASP A 412 18.43 16.43 -7.28
N GLU A 413 17.47 16.79 -6.44
CA GLU A 413 16.56 15.88 -5.74
C GLU A 413 15.13 16.33 -6.03
N GLY A 414 14.15 15.44 -5.83
CA GLY A 414 12.74 15.73 -6.11
C GLY A 414 12.24 16.99 -5.41
N PRO A 415 11.08 17.54 -5.82
CA PRO A 415 10.05 16.96 -6.69
C PRO A 415 10.22 17.33 -8.17
N TYR A 416 9.78 16.47 -9.09
CA TYR A 416 9.88 16.66 -10.54
C TYR A 416 8.52 16.93 -11.21
N ALA A 417 8.51 17.69 -12.31
CA ALA A 417 7.28 18.18 -12.92
C ALA A 417 6.72 17.29 -14.06
N PHE A 418 7.32 16.12 -14.33
CA PHE A 418 7.01 15.30 -15.51
C PHE A 418 5.52 14.96 -15.70
N ALA A 419 4.73 14.87 -14.62
CA ALA A 419 3.29 14.59 -14.70
C ALA A 419 2.47 15.70 -15.41
N ILE A 420 2.97 16.95 -15.46
CA ILE A 420 2.27 18.08 -16.11
C ILE A 420 2.67 18.29 -17.57
N TYR A 421 3.69 17.57 -18.05
CA TYR A 421 4.18 17.69 -19.43
C TYR A 421 3.09 17.47 -20.49
N PRO A 422 2.13 16.53 -20.35
CA PRO A 422 1.06 16.35 -21.32
C PRO A 422 0.14 17.58 -21.43
N PHE A 423 -0.03 18.33 -20.35
CA PHE A 423 -0.77 19.59 -20.38
C PHE A 423 0.04 20.67 -21.11
N LEU A 424 1.32 20.85 -20.76
CA LEU A 424 2.20 21.85 -21.37
C LEU A 424 2.41 21.61 -22.86
N ALA A 425 2.63 20.36 -23.28
CA ALA A 425 2.82 20.00 -24.69
C ALA A 425 1.57 20.27 -25.55
N ARG A 426 0.37 20.08 -24.97
CA ARG A 426 -0.89 20.40 -25.65
C ARG A 426 -1.09 21.91 -25.78
N ARG A 427 -0.74 22.69 -24.74
CA ARG A 427 -0.90 24.15 -24.76
C ARG A 427 0.14 24.83 -25.65
N TRP A 428 1.37 24.32 -25.67
CA TRP A 428 2.50 24.80 -26.47
C TRP A 428 3.20 23.69 -27.24
N PRO A 429 2.66 23.31 -28.41
CA PRO A 429 3.25 22.26 -29.25
C PRO A 429 4.71 22.53 -29.65
N THR A 430 5.11 23.79 -29.76
CA THR A 430 6.49 24.20 -30.08
C THR A 430 7.50 23.85 -28.98
N LYS A 431 7.05 23.64 -27.74
CA LYS A 431 7.87 23.25 -26.59
C LYS A 431 7.92 21.74 -26.36
N LYS A 432 7.09 20.97 -27.09
CA LYS A 432 7.01 19.51 -26.96
C LYS A 432 8.37 18.80 -27.11
N PRO A 433 9.24 19.14 -28.09
CA PRO A 433 10.55 18.48 -28.20
C PRO A 433 11.43 18.65 -26.96
N ASP A 434 11.45 19.86 -26.36
CA ASP A 434 12.21 20.15 -25.14
C ASP A 434 11.67 19.34 -23.94
N LEU A 435 10.35 19.19 -23.81
CA LEU A 435 9.74 18.34 -22.78
C LEU A 435 10.10 16.86 -22.97
N LEU A 436 10.10 16.36 -24.20
CA LEU A 436 10.47 14.98 -24.51
C LEU A 436 11.96 14.71 -24.22
N ASP A 437 12.85 15.65 -24.56
CA ASP A 437 14.28 15.53 -24.28
C ASP A 437 14.58 15.53 -22.78
N ARG A 438 13.91 16.39 -22.00
CA ARG A 438 14.03 16.36 -20.52
C ARG A 438 13.54 15.05 -19.94
N LEU A 439 12.42 14.53 -20.44
CA LEU A 439 11.87 13.26 -20.00
C LEU A 439 12.83 12.12 -20.32
N ARG A 440 13.41 12.09 -21.52
CA ARG A 440 14.44 11.14 -21.95
C ARG A 440 15.67 11.17 -21.03
N GLN A 441 16.21 12.37 -20.76
CA GLN A 441 17.34 12.56 -19.84
C GLN A 441 17.04 12.04 -18.44
N ALA A 442 15.82 12.28 -17.95
CA ALA A 442 15.38 11.80 -16.65
C ALA A 442 15.22 10.28 -16.62
N LEU A 443 14.73 9.65 -17.69
CA LEU A 443 14.62 8.20 -17.81
C LEU A 443 15.98 7.50 -17.74
N VAL A 444 17.06 8.11 -18.24
CA VAL A 444 18.43 7.56 -18.20
C VAL A 444 19.26 8.01 -16.99
N SER A 445 18.67 8.75 -16.04
CA SER A 445 19.33 9.24 -14.81
C SER A 445 19.62 8.12 -13.80
N ASP A 446 20.76 8.14 -13.11
CA ASP A 446 21.07 7.14 -12.06
C ASP A 446 20.34 7.40 -10.73
N LYS A 447 19.54 8.48 -10.64
CA LYS A 447 18.72 8.81 -9.48
C LYS A 447 17.34 8.12 -9.58
N GLU A 448 17.08 7.16 -8.70
CA GLU A 448 15.85 6.33 -8.68
C GLU A 448 14.57 7.16 -8.62
N GLU A 449 14.52 8.15 -7.73
CA GLU A 449 13.34 9.00 -7.58
C GLU A 449 13.02 9.77 -8.87
N ARG A 450 14.05 10.29 -9.55
CA ARG A 450 13.91 10.98 -10.84
C ARG A 450 13.40 10.08 -11.94
N VAL A 451 13.94 8.86 -12.02
CA VAL A 451 13.50 7.85 -13.00
C VAL A 451 12.04 7.44 -12.73
N ASN A 452 11.68 7.17 -11.47
CA ASN A 452 10.32 6.80 -11.10
C ASN A 452 9.31 7.91 -11.45
N SER A 453 9.64 9.17 -11.16
CA SER A 453 8.81 10.31 -11.59
C SER A 453 8.73 10.43 -13.11
N ALA A 454 9.81 10.19 -13.84
CA ALA A 454 9.82 10.25 -15.31
C ALA A 454 8.99 9.14 -15.94
N VAL A 455 9.08 7.91 -15.44
CA VAL A 455 8.22 6.79 -15.87
C VAL A 455 6.75 7.09 -15.60
N HIS A 456 6.42 7.65 -14.44
CA HIS A 456 5.05 8.09 -14.13
C HIS A 456 4.57 9.24 -15.03
N GLY A 457 5.46 10.17 -15.39
CA GLY A 457 5.19 11.23 -16.36
C GLY A 457 4.89 10.68 -17.76
N LEU A 458 5.70 9.72 -18.22
CA LEU A 458 5.48 9.02 -19.49
C LEU A 458 4.15 8.25 -19.50
N TYR A 459 3.87 7.49 -18.44
CA TYR A 459 2.56 6.86 -18.24
C TYR A 459 1.42 7.88 -18.37
N SER A 460 1.52 9.00 -17.63
CA SER A 460 0.50 10.05 -17.62
C SER A 460 0.29 10.70 -19.00
N TRP A 461 1.32 10.75 -19.84
CA TRP A 461 1.26 11.22 -21.21
C TRP A 461 0.54 10.22 -22.12
N LEU A 462 0.98 8.97 -22.10
CA LEU A 462 0.45 7.89 -22.93
C LEU A 462 -1.03 7.61 -22.60
N ALA A 463 -1.40 7.59 -21.32
CA ALA A 463 -2.76 7.31 -20.87
C ALA A 463 -3.79 8.39 -21.28
N ARG A 464 -3.33 9.56 -21.74
CA ARG A 464 -4.17 10.67 -22.22
C ARG A 464 -4.17 10.79 -23.75
N GLU A 465 -3.39 9.99 -24.47
CA GLU A 465 -3.44 9.95 -25.92
C GLU A 465 -4.68 9.19 -26.42
N PRO A 466 -5.36 9.67 -27.47
CA PRO A 466 -6.43 8.91 -28.10
C PRO A 466 -5.89 7.60 -28.69
N ILE A 467 -6.55 6.48 -28.35
CA ILE A 467 -6.16 5.13 -28.82
C ILE A 467 -6.18 5.03 -30.36
N ASP A 468 -7.11 5.73 -31.00
CA ASP A 468 -7.38 5.64 -32.45
C ASP A 468 -6.53 6.58 -33.32
N GLN A 469 -5.66 7.38 -32.72
CA GLN A 469 -4.77 8.28 -33.48
C GLN A 469 -3.44 7.61 -33.81
N PRO A 470 -2.79 7.98 -34.95
CA PRO A 470 -1.43 7.55 -35.24
C PRO A 470 -0.52 7.93 -34.06
N GLY A 471 0.33 7.00 -33.66
CA GLY A 471 1.23 7.20 -32.52
C GLY A 471 2.21 8.34 -32.76
N ASP A 472 2.56 9.03 -31.68
CA ASP A 472 3.65 10.00 -31.68
C ASP A 472 5.00 9.28 -31.67
N GLU A 473 5.76 9.40 -32.77
CA GLU A 473 7.05 8.71 -32.96
C GLU A 473 8.03 8.98 -31.82
N ASP A 474 8.05 10.20 -31.26
CA ASP A 474 8.96 10.55 -30.19
C ASP A 474 8.58 9.88 -28.86
N LEU A 475 7.28 9.77 -28.56
CA LEU A 475 6.80 9.03 -27.39
C LEU A 475 7.01 7.53 -27.56
N GLU A 476 6.80 7.00 -28.77
CA GLU A 476 7.08 5.61 -29.09
C GLU A 476 8.57 5.27 -28.91
N ALA A 477 9.47 6.21 -29.23
CA ALA A 477 10.90 6.05 -28.95
C ALA A 477 11.18 5.92 -27.45
N LEU A 478 10.56 6.74 -26.59
CA LEU A 478 10.69 6.60 -25.13
C LEU A 478 10.14 5.26 -24.63
N VAL A 479 9.03 4.78 -25.21
CA VAL A 479 8.49 3.45 -24.87
C VAL A 479 9.47 2.33 -25.24
N ARG A 480 10.14 2.41 -26.39
CA ARG A 480 11.21 1.46 -26.75
C ARG A 480 12.36 1.50 -25.75
N GLU A 481 12.75 2.68 -25.29
CA GLU A 481 13.80 2.84 -24.27
C GLU A 481 13.43 2.13 -22.95
N ILE A 482 12.15 2.13 -22.55
CA ILE A 482 11.67 1.35 -21.39
C ILE A 482 11.88 -0.15 -21.62
N GLY A 483 11.48 -0.67 -22.79
CA GLY A 483 11.70 -2.08 -23.15
C GLY A 483 13.17 -2.47 -23.09
N ILE A 484 14.04 -1.64 -23.70
CA ILE A 484 15.50 -1.84 -23.68
C ILE A 484 16.05 -1.81 -22.25
N ALA A 485 15.59 -0.88 -21.41
CA ALA A 485 16.05 -0.77 -20.04
C ALA A 485 15.64 -1.99 -19.17
N ILE A 486 14.46 -2.58 -19.43
CA ILE A 486 14.05 -3.87 -18.83
C ILE A 486 14.94 -5.00 -19.32
N ALA A 487 15.18 -5.10 -20.62
CA ALA A 487 16.08 -6.11 -21.21
C ALA A 487 17.51 -6.01 -20.66
N ALA A 488 18.01 -4.79 -20.47
CA ALA A 488 19.31 -4.50 -19.90
C ALA A 488 19.37 -4.69 -18.36
N ARG A 489 18.20 -4.88 -17.72
CA ARG A 489 18.03 -5.01 -16.26
C ARG A 489 18.57 -3.78 -15.52
N ARG A 490 18.24 -2.59 -16.01
CA ARG A 490 18.67 -1.34 -15.40
C ARG A 490 17.99 -1.13 -14.05
N HIS A 491 18.70 -1.42 -12.96
CA HIS A 491 18.13 -1.52 -11.61
C HIS A 491 17.30 -0.31 -11.19
N VAL A 492 17.79 0.90 -11.46
CA VAL A 492 17.15 2.19 -11.11
C VAL A 492 15.76 2.36 -11.76
N LEU A 493 15.55 1.75 -12.93
CA LEU A 493 14.29 1.82 -13.69
C LEU A 493 13.42 0.57 -13.50
N LEU A 494 13.99 -0.53 -13.04
CA LEU A 494 13.43 -1.85 -13.30
C LEU A 494 12.00 -2.02 -12.77
N VAL A 495 11.74 -1.61 -11.52
CA VAL A 495 10.40 -1.76 -10.91
C VAL A 495 9.37 -0.89 -11.61
N SER A 496 9.68 0.40 -11.83
CA SER A 496 8.75 1.34 -12.48
C SER A 496 8.56 1.01 -13.96
N GLY A 497 9.61 0.60 -14.66
CA GLY A 497 9.57 0.15 -16.05
C GLY A 497 8.72 -1.11 -16.23
N LEU A 498 8.87 -2.12 -15.35
CA LEU A 498 8.00 -3.30 -15.35
C LEU A 498 6.53 -2.91 -15.15
N GLY A 499 6.25 -1.94 -14.26
CA GLY A 499 4.91 -1.41 -14.04
C GLY A 499 4.32 -0.70 -15.27
N LEU A 500 5.10 0.14 -15.94
CA LEU A 500 4.66 0.79 -17.19
C LEU A 500 4.44 -0.22 -18.32
N ALA A 501 5.35 -1.19 -18.49
CA ALA A 501 5.19 -2.25 -19.48
C ALA A 501 3.93 -3.07 -19.20
N GLU A 502 3.66 -3.43 -17.94
CA GLU A 502 2.45 -4.14 -17.53
C GLU A 502 1.18 -3.39 -17.96
N TRP A 503 1.12 -2.08 -17.68
CA TRP A 503 0.02 -1.23 -18.13
C TRP A 503 -0.11 -1.21 -19.67
N ILE A 504 1.00 -1.07 -20.41
CA ILE A 504 0.99 -1.08 -21.88
C ILE A 504 0.38 -2.38 -22.44
N PHE A 505 0.72 -3.53 -21.86
CA PHE A 505 0.14 -4.81 -22.28
C PHE A 505 -1.32 -4.96 -21.87
N ARG A 506 -1.71 -4.44 -20.70
CA ARG A 506 -3.08 -4.57 -20.19
C ARG A 506 -4.07 -3.64 -20.90
N GLU A 507 -3.72 -2.37 -21.02
CA GLU A 507 -4.63 -1.28 -21.42
C GLU A 507 -4.11 -0.49 -22.62
N GLY A 508 -2.79 -0.45 -22.83
CA GLY A 508 -2.19 0.32 -23.92
C GLY A 508 -2.55 -0.22 -25.32
N PRO A 509 -2.44 0.62 -26.37
CA PRO A 509 -2.73 0.22 -27.74
C PRO A 509 -1.72 -0.84 -28.26
N SER A 510 -2.18 -1.73 -29.14
CA SER A 510 -1.38 -2.84 -29.68
C SER A 510 -0.07 -2.39 -30.33
N ARG A 511 -0.03 -1.17 -30.90
CA ARG A 511 1.19 -0.58 -31.46
C ARG A 511 2.32 -0.53 -30.42
N LEU A 512 2.04 -0.04 -29.21
CA LEU A 512 3.04 0.09 -28.14
C LEU A 512 3.52 -1.27 -27.64
N ARG A 513 2.62 -2.26 -27.54
CA ARG A 513 2.95 -3.64 -27.16
C ARG A 513 3.98 -4.23 -28.12
N ASN A 514 3.77 -4.04 -29.42
CA ASN A 514 4.69 -4.52 -30.46
C ASN A 514 6.07 -3.87 -30.39
N LEU A 515 6.19 -2.65 -29.84
CA LEU A 515 7.49 -1.98 -29.68
C LEU A 515 8.38 -2.66 -28.66
N ILE A 516 7.80 -3.21 -27.59
CA ILE A 516 8.54 -3.65 -26.39
C ILE A 516 8.47 -5.15 -26.12
N VAL A 517 7.60 -5.91 -26.81
CA VAL A 517 7.38 -7.34 -26.52
C VAL A 517 8.65 -8.18 -26.51
N ARG A 518 9.54 -7.97 -27.49
CA ARG A 518 10.78 -8.75 -27.59
C ARG A 518 11.73 -8.46 -26.43
N ASP A 519 11.88 -7.17 -26.10
CA ASP A 519 12.82 -6.73 -25.07
C ASP A 519 12.29 -7.06 -23.66
N CYS A 520 10.98 -6.94 -23.45
CA CYS A 520 10.32 -7.40 -22.23
C CYS A 520 10.47 -8.91 -22.04
N ASP A 521 10.20 -9.73 -23.05
CA ASP A 521 10.36 -11.19 -22.93
C ASP A 521 11.82 -11.57 -22.65
N HIS A 522 12.77 -10.91 -23.32
CA HIS A 522 14.19 -11.11 -23.04
C HIS A 522 14.58 -10.75 -21.60
N GLY A 523 14.14 -9.59 -21.11
CA GLY A 523 14.35 -9.17 -19.73
C GLY A 523 13.74 -10.15 -18.73
N LEU A 524 12.51 -10.61 -18.98
CA LEU A 524 11.84 -11.62 -18.15
C LEU A 524 12.65 -12.92 -18.08
N VAL A 525 13.19 -13.41 -19.19
CA VAL A 525 14.05 -14.62 -19.19
C VAL A 525 15.29 -14.42 -18.31
N ALA A 526 15.97 -13.28 -18.42
CA ALA A 526 17.17 -13.02 -17.63
C ALA A 526 16.87 -12.86 -16.13
N LEU A 527 15.76 -12.19 -15.80
CA LEU A 527 15.37 -11.93 -14.41
C LEU A 527 14.99 -13.19 -13.64
N LEU A 528 14.65 -14.31 -14.29
CA LEU A 528 14.37 -15.57 -13.59
C LEU A 528 15.55 -16.02 -12.73
N ASP A 529 16.77 -15.88 -13.25
CA ASP A 529 18.00 -16.22 -12.52
C ASP A 529 18.43 -15.08 -11.59
N GLU A 530 18.42 -13.84 -12.10
CA GLU A 530 18.95 -12.68 -11.35
C GLU A 530 18.09 -12.31 -10.14
N ALA A 531 16.77 -12.44 -10.24
CA ALA A 531 15.85 -12.24 -9.14
C ALA A 531 15.61 -13.53 -8.32
N SER A 532 16.56 -14.47 -8.34
CA SER A 532 16.53 -15.65 -7.46
C SER A 532 16.83 -15.28 -6.00
N TYR A 533 16.02 -15.76 -5.06
CA TYR A 533 16.29 -15.59 -3.62
C TYR A 533 17.58 -16.29 -3.17
N ALA A 534 18.15 -17.21 -3.96
CA ALA A 534 19.41 -17.86 -3.62
C ALA A 534 20.62 -16.92 -3.73
N ARG A 535 20.49 -15.87 -4.55
CA ARG A 535 21.50 -14.83 -4.70
C ARG A 535 21.40 -13.81 -3.56
N SER A 536 22.51 -13.10 -3.33
CA SER A 536 22.61 -12.09 -2.25
C SER A 536 23.36 -10.83 -2.68
N ASP A 537 23.76 -10.78 -3.95
CA ASP A 537 24.52 -9.70 -4.59
C ASP A 537 23.63 -8.69 -5.31
N GLN A 538 22.30 -8.85 -5.24
CA GLN A 538 21.37 -7.97 -5.94
C GLN A 538 21.27 -6.59 -5.28
N SER A 539 21.25 -5.55 -6.11
CA SER A 539 21.08 -4.17 -5.65
C SER A 539 19.65 -3.65 -5.82
N PHE A 540 18.68 -4.53 -6.02
CA PHE A 540 17.27 -4.19 -6.21
C PHE A 540 16.37 -5.01 -5.26
N ASP A 541 15.15 -4.53 -5.04
CA ASP A 541 14.14 -5.25 -4.25
C ASP A 541 13.66 -6.49 -5.01
N VAL A 542 14.21 -7.66 -4.64
CA VAL A 542 13.92 -8.94 -5.29
C VAL A 542 12.42 -9.28 -5.25
N PRO A 543 11.71 -9.26 -4.11
CA PRO A 543 10.26 -9.45 -4.08
C PRO A 543 9.49 -8.52 -5.03
N ALA A 544 9.81 -7.22 -5.06
CA ALA A 544 9.12 -6.26 -5.92
C ALA A 544 9.35 -6.55 -7.41
N VAL A 545 10.59 -6.86 -7.81
CA VAL A 545 10.93 -7.23 -9.19
C VAL A 545 10.22 -8.51 -9.61
N ARG A 546 10.22 -9.55 -8.76
CA ARG A 546 9.51 -10.83 -9.04
C ARG A 546 8.02 -10.60 -9.22
N ALA A 547 7.39 -9.82 -8.34
CA ALA A 547 5.98 -9.46 -8.47
C ALA A 547 5.71 -8.68 -9.77
N GLY A 548 6.56 -7.71 -10.12
CA GLY A 548 6.48 -6.96 -11.37
C GLY A 548 6.60 -7.86 -12.60
N CYS A 549 7.54 -8.82 -12.59
CA CYS A 549 7.71 -9.79 -13.66
C CYS A 549 6.46 -10.66 -13.87
N ILE A 550 5.83 -11.13 -12.79
CA ILE A 550 4.60 -11.93 -12.88
C ILE A 550 3.42 -11.13 -13.41
N LYS A 551 3.27 -9.86 -12.98
CA LYS A 551 2.21 -8.99 -13.50
C LYS A 551 2.41 -8.73 -15.00
N LEU A 552 3.62 -8.34 -15.40
CA LEU A 552 3.96 -8.14 -16.82
C LEU A 552 3.74 -9.42 -17.64
N ALA A 553 4.25 -10.56 -17.17
CA ALA A 553 4.06 -11.86 -17.82
C ALA A 553 2.57 -12.18 -18.00
N SER A 554 1.75 -11.97 -16.97
CA SER A 554 0.31 -12.22 -17.04
C SER A 554 -0.37 -11.32 -18.09
N SER A 555 -0.03 -10.03 -18.11
CA SER A 555 -0.56 -9.07 -19.08
C SER A 555 -0.10 -9.36 -20.51
N MET A 556 1.14 -9.82 -20.71
CA MET A 556 1.64 -10.26 -22.03
C MET A 556 0.86 -11.44 -22.58
N ILE A 557 0.62 -12.48 -21.77
CA ILE A 557 -0.15 -13.66 -22.18
C ILE A 557 -1.60 -13.28 -22.47
N ALA A 558 -2.23 -12.46 -21.62
CA ALA A 558 -3.59 -11.95 -21.83
C ALA A 558 -3.72 -11.10 -23.10
N ALA A 559 -2.66 -10.39 -23.49
CA ALA A 559 -2.59 -9.60 -24.71
C ALA A 559 -2.32 -10.43 -25.99
N GLY A 560 -2.29 -11.77 -25.89
CA GLY A 560 -2.13 -12.67 -27.04
C GLY A 560 -0.69 -13.10 -27.33
N HIS A 561 0.27 -12.77 -26.48
CA HIS A 561 1.68 -13.16 -26.65
C HIS A 561 2.01 -14.48 -25.94
N ALA A 562 1.15 -15.49 -26.11
CA ALA A 562 1.22 -16.77 -25.40
C ALA A 562 2.55 -17.51 -25.58
N ASP A 563 3.25 -17.33 -26.71
CA ASP A 563 4.51 -18.00 -27.04
C ASP A 563 5.75 -17.38 -26.39
N SER A 564 5.59 -16.31 -25.60
CA SER A 564 6.68 -15.61 -24.92
C SER A 564 7.27 -16.48 -23.80
N ARG A 565 8.51 -16.93 -23.97
CA ARG A 565 9.15 -17.93 -23.10
C ARG A 565 9.35 -17.39 -21.68
N GLY A 566 9.79 -16.14 -21.55
CA GLY A 566 9.99 -15.48 -20.27
C GLY A 566 8.67 -15.33 -19.52
N ALA A 567 7.62 -14.90 -20.22
CA ALA A 567 6.29 -14.79 -19.64
C ALA A 567 5.78 -16.14 -19.10
N GLN A 568 5.82 -17.21 -19.90
CA GLN A 568 5.40 -18.55 -19.45
C GLN A 568 6.16 -19.01 -18.21
N SER A 569 7.49 -18.80 -18.18
CA SER A 569 8.34 -19.24 -17.08
C SER A 569 8.00 -18.55 -15.76
N TRP A 570 7.74 -17.23 -15.79
CA TRP A 570 7.30 -16.51 -14.59
C TRP A 570 5.91 -16.92 -14.11
N LEU A 571 5.02 -17.30 -15.04
CA LEU A 571 3.71 -17.82 -14.67
C LEU A 571 3.78 -19.20 -14.00
N GLU A 572 4.76 -20.02 -14.35
CA GLU A 572 5.01 -21.29 -13.64
C GLU A 572 5.64 -21.04 -12.27
N GLU A 573 6.65 -20.15 -12.20
CA GLU A 573 7.33 -19.77 -10.96
C GLU A 573 6.36 -19.22 -9.91
N SER A 574 5.36 -18.43 -10.33
CA SER A 574 4.36 -17.84 -9.43
C SER A 574 3.56 -18.87 -8.64
N LYS A 575 3.47 -20.13 -9.09
CA LYS A 575 2.69 -21.17 -8.38
C LYS A 575 3.37 -21.62 -7.09
N THR A 576 4.69 -21.52 -7.03
CA THR A 576 5.50 -22.07 -5.94
C THR A 576 6.37 -21.04 -5.24
N ASP A 577 6.26 -19.76 -5.61
CA ASP A 577 7.03 -18.71 -4.95
C ASP A 577 6.79 -18.73 -3.43
N PRO A 578 7.84 -18.63 -2.60
CA PRO A 578 7.68 -18.66 -1.15
C PRO A 578 6.86 -17.48 -0.61
N LEU A 579 6.74 -16.36 -1.33
CA LEU A 579 6.10 -15.15 -0.84
C LEU A 579 4.69 -14.94 -1.45
N PRO A 580 3.66 -14.65 -0.63
CA PRO A 580 2.28 -14.51 -1.08
C PRO A 580 2.07 -13.32 -2.02
N GLU A 581 2.78 -12.22 -1.83
CA GLU A 581 2.72 -11.06 -2.71
C GLU A 581 3.20 -11.34 -4.13
N VAL A 582 4.09 -12.31 -4.29
CA VAL A 582 4.62 -12.76 -5.57
C VAL A 582 3.68 -13.81 -6.15
N ARG A 583 3.27 -14.82 -5.35
CA ARG A 583 2.29 -15.84 -5.78
C ARG A 583 0.96 -15.23 -6.26
N ASN A 584 0.47 -14.24 -5.51
CA ASN A 584 -0.79 -13.56 -5.76
C ASN A 584 -0.60 -12.28 -6.59
N ALA A 585 0.57 -12.07 -7.20
CA ALA A 585 0.89 -10.82 -7.89
C ALA A 585 -0.09 -10.50 -9.04
N ARG A 586 -0.52 -11.52 -9.79
CA ARG A 586 -1.50 -11.37 -10.90
C ARG A 586 -2.83 -10.79 -10.43
N ASP A 587 -3.18 -11.12 -9.21
CA ASP A 587 -4.48 -10.84 -8.61
C ASP A 587 -4.48 -9.50 -7.87
N ARG A 588 -3.30 -9.01 -7.50
CA ARG A 588 -3.10 -7.66 -6.95
C ARG A 588 -3.20 -6.66 -8.10
N ARG A 589 -4.31 -5.93 -8.16
CA ARG A 589 -4.39 -4.73 -9.00
C ARG A 589 -3.19 -3.83 -8.67
N GLY A 590 -2.51 -3.32 -9.70
CA GLY A 590 -1.48 -2.29 -9.51
C GLY A 590 -2.09 -1.08 -8.83
N VAL A 591 -1.27 -0.40 -8.01
CA VAL A 591 -1.62 0.82 -7.24
C VAL A 591 -2.35 1.83 -8.12
#